data_AF-A0A1I1KTR9-F1
#
_entry.id   AF-A0A1I1KTR9-F1
#
_cell.length_a   1.000
_cell.length_b   1.000
_cell.length_c   1.000
_cell.angle_alpha   90.00
_cell.angle_beta   90.00
_cell.angle_gamma   90.00
#
_symmetry.space_group_name_H-M   'P 1'
#
loop_
_entity.id
_entity.type
_entity.pdbx_description
1 polymer ?
#
loop_
_entity_poly.entity_id
_entity_poly.type
_entity_poly.pdbx_seq_one_letter_code
_entity_poly.pdbx_strand_id
1 'polypeptide(L)'
;MIEVDLPEDEAVPELTRSFAACVASVTETPITEVPQPRADLPGAISHWRGWLAGRGAGLVTLAQPSSFNWPGYWLAVLGAPGPNATADDATAVLMFGTPAGVVLSPQNPTLLGRAAAELPVREGYVLSGLDPAFIAPTSPPLQLRGTVVEIALAEQATGAMRTVDHARALANRGLESDRYAAKAGTFTPASETSRGYDLTLIEAEVIDSLMLPEGRCIGYAEARRNIVTRGIDLNALVGRRFQVGTVECLGQRLCEPCSHLERLTTKGTLRELIHRGGLRVDVLSDGELKIGDVVQTID
;
A
#
# COMPACT_ATOMS: atom_id res chain seq x y z
N MET A 1 10.63 -2.57 3.44
CA MET A 1 11.30 -2.64 2.12
C MET A 1 12.51 -1.73 2.13
N ILE A 2 13.66 -2.22 1.66
CA ILE A 2 14.90 -1.42 1.59
C ILE A 2 15.15 -0.90 0.17
N GLU A 3 15.79 0.27 0.06
CA GLU A 3 16.28 0.77 -1.22
C GLU A 3 17.49 -0.04 -1.67
N VAL A 4 17.46 -0.51 -2.91
CA VAL A 4 18.54 -1.33 -3.47
C VAL A 4 18.83 -0.84 -4.88
N ASP A 5 20.04 -0.33 -5.07
CA ASP A 5 20.57 0.04 -6.37
C ASP A 5 20.84 -1.21 -7.23
N LEU A 6 21.01 -0.99 -8.53
CA LEU A 6 21.40 -2.06 -9.44
C LEU A 6 22.82 -2.57 -9.08
N PRO A 7 23.00 -3.89 -8.85
CA PRO A 7 24.32 -4.46 -8.60
C PRO A 7 25.31 -4.21 -9.74
N GLU A 8 26.57 -3.94 -9.40
CA GLU A 8 27.62 -3.56 -10.36
C GLU A 8 28.26 -4.73 -11.13
N ASP A 9 28.02 -6.00 -10.76
CA ASP A 9 28.70 -7.16 -11.37
C ASP A 9 28.28 -7.38 -12.84
N GLU A 10 28.99 -6.79 -13.80
CA GLU A 10 28.67 -6.87 -15.24
C GLU A 10 28.74 -8.28 -15.83
N ALA A 11 29.30 -9.25 -15.10
CA ALA A 11 29.29 -10.65 -15.53
C ALA A 11 27.90 -11.31 -15.38
N VAL A 12 26.96 -10.66 -14.71
CA VAL A 12 25.57 -11.10 -14.54
C VAL A 12 24.66 -10.24 -15.42
N PRO A 13 23.73 -10.84 -16.20
CA PRO A 13 22.80 -10.06 -17.03
C PRO A 13 22.04 -9.01 -16.23
N GLU A 14 21.85 -7.82 -16.82
CA GLU A 14 21.26 -6.67 -16.13
C GLU A 14 19.88 -6.96 -15.53
N LEU A 15 19.01 -7.62 -16.30
CA LEU A 15 17.70 -8.08 -15.84
C LEU A 15 17.81 -8.97 -14.59
N THR A 16 18.77 -9.90 -14.57
CA THR A 16 19.01 -10.80 -13.42
C THR A 16 19.45 -10.01 -12.20
N ARG A 17 20.38 -9.05 -12.35
CA ARG A 17 20.84 -8.18 -11.24
C ARG A 17 19.71 -7.34 -10.66
N SER A 18 18.86 -6.81 -11.53
CA SER A 18 17.71 -6.02 -11.12
C SER A 18 16.63 -6.84 -10.43
N PHE A 19 16.39 -8.07 -10.89
CA PHE A 19 15.50 -8.98 -10.19
C PHE A 19 16.07 -9.33 -8.80
N ALA A 20 17.39 -9.54 -8.69
CA ALA A 20 18.06 -9.74 -7.41
C ALA A 20 17.86 -8.54 -6.45
N ALA A 21 17.97 -7.31 -6.96
CA ALA A 21 17.68 -6.10 -6.19
C ALA A 21 16.22 -6.03 -5.71
N CYS A 22 15.25 -6.44 -6.54
CA CYS A 22 13.86 -6.54 -6.12
C CYS A 22 13.66 -7.61 -5.02
N VAL A 23 14.33 -8.76 -5.13
CA VAL A 23 14.32 -9.83 -4.10
C VAL A 23 14.94 -9.32 -2.80
N ALA A 24 16.11 -8.67 -2.86
CA ALA A 24 16.78 -8.06 -1.70
C ALA A 24 15.85 -7.06 -1.00
N SER A 25 15.24 -6.17 -1.79
CA SER A 25 14.35 -5.11 -1.31
C SER A 25 13.12 -5.63 -0.57
N VAL A 26 12.42 -6.63 -1.13
CA VAL A 26 11.20 -7.20 -0.53
C VAL A 26 11.49 -8.11 0.66
N THR A 27 12.64 -8.79 0.67
CA THR A 27 13.06 -9.65 1.78
C THR A 27 13.83 -8.90 2.87
N GLU A 28 14.04 -7.60 2.70
CA GLU A 28 14.88 -6.75 3.56
C GLU A 28 16.27 -7.37 3.83
N THR A 29 16.79 -8.11 2.85
CA THR A 29 18.08 -8.79 2.91
C THR A 29 19.11 -7.94 2.16
N PRO A 30 20.31 -7.68 2.72
CA PRO A 30 21.37 -6.99 1.99
C PRO A 30 21.65 -7.64 0.64
N ILE A 31 21.84 -6.84 -0.41
CA ILE A 31 22.05 -7.34 -1.78
C ILE A 31 23.29 -8.25 -1.92
N THR A 32 24.26 -8.09 -1.02
CA THR A 32 25.46 -8.94 -0.90
C THR A 32 25.17 -10.35 -0.40
N GLU A 33 24.03 -10.57 0.26
CA GLU A 33 23.59 -11.88 0.75
C GLU A 33 22.60 -12.59 -0.18
N VAL A 34 22.05 -11.86 -1.16
CA VAL A 34 21.18 -12.44 -2.20
C VAL A 34 22.06 -13.13 -3.25
N PRO A 35 21.81 -14.41 -3.58
CA PRO A 35 22.58 -15.10 -4.61
C PRO A 35 22.52 -14.38 -5.95
N GLN A 36 23.68 -14.17 -6.57
CA GLN A 36 23.81 -13.58 -7.91
C GLN A 36 24.41 -14.61 -8.87
N PRO A 37 23.64 -15.64 -9.29
CA PRO A 37 24.14 -16.64 -10.20
C PRO A 37 24.46 -16.00 -11.56
N ARG A 38 25.59 -16.41 -12.17
CA ARG A 38 25.95 -16.05 -13.55
C ARG A 38 25.09 -16.84 -14.53
N ALA A 39 23.81 -16.51 -14.57
CA ALA A 39 22.80 -17.14 -15.39
C ALA A 39 21.80 -16.09 -15.90
N ASP A 40 21.07 -16.46 -16.96
CA ASP A 40 19.88 -15.73 -17.36
C ASP A 40 18.78 -15.81 -16.29
N LEU A 41 17.72 -15.00 -16.44
CA LEU A 41 16.68 -14.90 -15.44
C LEU A 41 16.02 -16.28 -15.11
N PRO A 42 15.64 -17.14 -16.09
CA PRO A 42 15.10 -18.46 -15.79
C PRO A 42 16.04 -19.35 -14.97
N GLY A 43 17.34 -19.35 -15.31
CA GLY A 43 18.36 -20.04 -14.51
C GLY A 43 18.43 -19.48 -13.09
N ALA A 44 18.52 -18.17 -12.95
CA ALA A 44 18.61 -17.48 -11.66
C ALA A 44 17.39 -17.71 -10.75
N ILE A 45 16.18 -17.74 -11.32
CA ILE A 45 14.94 -18.05 -10.58
C ILE A 45 15.01 -19.40 -9.88
N SER A 46 15.59 -20.41 -10.54
CA SER A 46 15.73 -21.74 -9.93
C SER A 46 16.65 -21.71 -8.71
N HIS A 47 17.72 -20.90 -8.74
CA HIS A 47 18.59 -20.68 -7.58
C HIS A 47 17.86 -19.94 -6.45
N TRP A 48 17.13 -18.86 -6.76
CA TRP A 48 16.38 -18.12 -5.74
C TRP A 48 15.27 -18.94 -5.10
N ARG A 49 14.59 -19.82 -5.86
CA ARG A 49 13.60 -20.74 -5.29
C ARG A 49 14.21 -21.63 -4.20
N GLY A 50 15.38 -22.22 -4.46
CA GLY A 50 16.08 -23.05 -3.47
C GLY A 50 16.57 -22.24 -2.27
N TRP A 51 17.14 -21.06 -2.53
CA TRP A 51 17.65 -20.17 -1.47
C TRP A 51 16.52 -19.63 -0.57
N LEU A 52 15.41 -19.17 -1.15
CA LEU A 52 14.23 -18.73 -0.41
C LEU A 52 13.60 -19.88 0.38
N ALA A 53 13.59 -21.10 -0.17
CA ALA A 53 13.05 -22.26 0.55
C ALA A 53 13.82 -22.53 1.84
N GLY A 54 15.16 -22.38 1.82
CA GLY A 54 16.00 -22.43 3.02
C GLY A 54 15.74 -21.32 4.04
N ARG A 55 14.97 -20.29 3.66
CA ARG A 55 14.56 -19.15 4.49
C ARG A 55 13.05 -19.15 4.80
N GLY A 56 12.35 -20.26 4.55
CA GLY A 56 10.93 -20.37 4.84
C GLY A 56 10.02 -19.61 3.87
N ALA A 57 10.51 -19.23 2.68
CA ALA A 57 9.74 -18.55 1.65
C ALA A 57 9.76 -19.29 0.30
N GLY A 58 8.77 -19.05 -0.54
CA GLY A 58 8.69 -19.55 -1.91
C GLY A 58 8.53 -18.41 -2.91
N LEU A 59 9.15 -18.56 -4.09
CA LEU A 59 8.99 -17.66 -5.23
C LEU A 59 7.97 -18.25 -6.22
N VAL A 60 6.75 -17.73 -6.16
CA VAL A 60 5.57 -18.24 -6.87
C VAL A 60 5.36 -17.45 -8.15
N THR A 61 5.24 -18.13 -9.28
CA THR A 61 4.96 -17.51 -10.58
C THR A 61 3.46 -17.23 -10.73
N LEU A 62 3.12 -16.05 -11.25
CA LEU A 62 1.75 -15.62 -11.53
C LEU A 62 1.34 -16.02 -12.95
N ALA A 63 0.15 -16.63 -13.09
CA ALA A 63 -0.36 -17.06 -14.38
C ALA A 63 -0.85 -15.92 -15.28
N GLN A 64 -1.38 -14.84 -14.69
CA GLN A 64 -1.92 -13.67 -15.39
C GLN A 64 -1.41 -12.37 -14.75
N PRO A 65 -0.11 -12.07 -14.89
CA PRO A 65 0.51 -10.97 -14.15
C PRO A 65 0.03 -9.57 -14.61
N SER A 66 -0.48 -9.43 -15.84
CA SER A 66 -0.99 -8.16 -16.37
C SER A 66 -2.30 -7.68 -15.73
N SER A 67 -3.12 -8.61 -15.21
CA SER A 67 -4.36 -8.29 -14.48
C SER A 67 -4.22 -8.46 -12.97
N PHE A 68 -3.06 -8.90 -12.50
CA PHE A 68 -2.81 -9.18 -11.10
C PHE A 68 -2.80 -7.90 -10.26
N ASN A 69 -3.52 -7.94 -9.14
CA ASN A 69 -3.52 -6.87 -8.14
C ASN A 69 -3.45 -7.49 -6.75
N TRP A 70 -2.62 -6.90 -5.90
CA TRP A 70 -2.33 -7.44 -4.57
C TRP A 70 -1.95 -6.28 -3.63
N PRO A 71 -2.53 -6.19 -2.42
CA PRO A 71 -2.30 -5.09 -1.48
C PRO A 71 -0.94 -5.16 -0.75
N GLY A 72 0.07 -5.71 -1.42
CA GLY A 72 1.40 -6.00 -0.90
C GLY A 72 2.42 -6.07 -2.04
N TYR A 73 3.62 -6.57 -1.76
CA TYR A 73 4.69 -6.61 -2.75
C TYR A 73 4.58 -7.79 -3.72
N TRP A 74 4.89 -7.53 -4.98
CA TRP A 74 5.11 -8.55 -6.00
C TRP A 74 6.12 -8.03 -7.04
N LEU A 75 6.83 -8.94 -7.70
CA LEU A 75 7.83 -8.60 -8.71
C LEU A 75 7.19 -8.73 -10.09
N ALA A 76 7.47 -7.78 -10.98
CA ALA A 76 7.08 -7.84 -12.38
C ALA A 76 8.31 -7.77 -13.28
N VAL A 77 8.29 -8.54 -14.37
CA VAL A 77 9.22 -8.37 -15.49
C VAL A 77 8.45 -7.72 -16.61
N LEU A 78 8.88 -6.52 -16.99
CA LEU A 78 8.32 -5.72 -18.07
C LEU A 78 9.06 -6.01 -19.37
N GLY A 79 8.36 -5.95 -20.50
CA GLY A 79 8.97 -6.07 -21.83
C GLY A 79 7.93 -6.35 -22.90
N ALA A 80 8.23 -6.02 -24.16
CA ALA A 80 7.31 -6.28 -25.27
C ALA A 80 7.03 -7.80 -25.39
N PRO A 81 5.76 -8.24 -25.48
CA PRO A 81 5.45 -9.62 -25.79
C PRO A 81 5.72 -9.90 -27.28
N GLY A 82 6.49 -10.94 -27.61
CA GLY A 82 6.63 -11.42 -29.00
C GLY A 82 7.98 -12.07 -29.34
N PRO A 83 8.07 -12.74 -30.49
CA PRO A 83 9.26 -13.49 -30.92
C PRO A 83 10.49 -12.61 -31.27
N ASN A 84 10.30 -11.28 -31.38
CA ASN A 84 11.37 -10.29 -31.61
C ASN A 84 11.75 -9.51 -30.35
N ALA A 85 11.22 -9.87 -29.18
CA ALA A 85 11.61 -9.25 -27.92
C ALA A 85 13.07 -9.63 -27.60
N THR A 86 13.96 -8.66 -27.64
CA THR A 86 15.33 -8.84 -27.16
C THR A 86 15.32 -8.94 -25.64
N ALA A 87 16.18 -9.78 -25.07
CA ALA A 87 16.35 -9.87 -23.63
C ALA A 87 16.83 -8.53 -23.01
N ASP A 88 17.45 -7.68 -23.84
CA ASP A 88 18.03 -6.39 -23.48
C ASP A 88 16.99 -5.29 -23.14
N ASP A 89 15.72 -5.44 -23.55
CA ASP A 89 14.67 -4.44 -23.26
C ASP A 89 13.82 -4.79 -22.03
N ALA A 90 14.12 -5.90 -21.35
CA ALA A 90 13.31 -6.36 -20.23
C ALA A 90 13.76 -5.72 -18.90
N THR A 91 12.79 -5.20 -18.13
CA THR A 91 13.05 -4.54 -16.84
C THR A 91 12.35 -5.25 -15.71
N ALA A 92 13.07 -5.59 -14.63
CA ALA A 92 12.47 -6.08 -13.39
C ALA A 92 12.11 -4.90 -12.47
N VAL A 93 10.90 -4.93 -11.93
CA VAL A 93 10.37 -3.90 -11.02
C VAL A 93 9.66 -4.55 -9.82
N LEU A 94 9.66 -3.84 -8.69
CA LEU A 94 8.84 -4.18 -7.54
C LEU A 94 7.54 -3.37 -7.59
N MET A 95 6.43 -4.05 -7.39
CA MET A 95 5.07 -3.52 -7.48
C MET A 95 4.38 -3.59 -6.12
N PHE A 96 3.47 -2.65 -5.86
CA PHE A 96 2.66 -2.63 -4.63
C PHE A 96 1.26 -2.02 -4.85
N GLY A 97 0.27 -2.55 -4.12
CA GLY A 97 -1.04 -1.91 -3.95
C GLY A 97 -2.14 -2.40 -4.88
N THR A 98 -3.34 -1.85 -4.72
CA THR A 98 -4.53 -2.21 -5.53
C THR A 98 -5.32 -0.95 -5.90
N PRO A 99 -5.25 -0.45 -7.16
CA PRO A 99 -4.43 -0.97 -8.25
C PRO A 99 -2.92 -0.84 -8.00
N ALA A 100 -2.14 -1.79 -8.50
CA ALA A 100 -0.71 -1.83 -8.27
C ALA A 100 0.04 -0.71 -9.02
N GLY A 101 1.13 -0.22 -8.42
CA GLY A 101 2.09 0.70 -9.04
C GLY A 101 3.54 0.30 -8.72
N VAL A 102 4.48 0.80 -9.52
CA VAL A 102 5.91 0.54 -9.36
C VAL A 102 6.46 1.29 -8.14
N VAL A 103 7.04 0.55 -7.19
CA VAL A 103 7.67 1.08 -5.97
C VAL A 103 9.19 0.99 -5.97
N LEU A 104 9.76 0.12 -6.80
CA LEU A 104 11.20 0.04 -7.04
C LEU A 104 11.44 -0.33 -8.51
N SER A 105 12.39 0.35 -9.14
CA SER A 105 12.83 0.05 -10.51
C SER A 105 14.34 0.29 -10.64
N PRO A 106 15.17 -0.70 -10.26
CA PRO A 106 16.62 -0.52 -10.18
C PRO A 106 17.29 -0.20 -11.53
N GLN A 107 16.76 -0.74 -12.63
CA GLN A 107 17.28 -0.48 -14.00
C GLN A 107 16.80 0.84 -14.58
N ASN A 108 15.57 1.26 -14.26
CA ASN A 108 14.95 2.41 -14.90
C ASN A 108 14.08 3.20 -13.91
N PRO A 109 14.67 4.19 -13.22
CA PRO A 109 13.97 5.00 -12.22
C PRO A 109 12.75 5.76 -12.76
N THR A 110 12.66 5.98 -14.09
CA THR A 110 11.52 6.71 -14.70
C THR A 110 10.20 5.97 -14.56
N LEU A 111 10.23 4.67 -14.28
CA LEU A 111 9.06 3.81 -14.09
C LEU A 111 8.40 3.96 -12.72
N LEU A 112 9.05 4.60 -11.74
CA LEU A 112 8.49 4.79 -10.40
C LEU A 112 7.13 5.49 -10.44
N GLY A 113 6.15 4.90 -9.75
CA GLY A 113 4.76 5.36 -9.68
C GLY A 113 3.87 4.95 -10.86
N ARG A 114 4.42 4.39 -11.95
CA ARG A 114 3.61 3.93 -13.09
C ARG A 114 2.68 2.79 -12.67
N ALA A 115 1.43 2.86 -13.12
CA ALA A 115 0.42 1.86 -12.79
C ALA A 115 0.64 0.57 -13.58
N ALA A 116 0.40 -0.59 -12.96
CA ALA A 116 0.55 -1.90 -13.60
C ALA A 116 -0.23 -2.02 -14.92
N ALA A 117 -1.44 -1.45 -14.97
CA ALA A 117 -2.32 -1.48 -16.14
C ALA A 117 -1.78 -0.72 -17.37
N GLU A 118 -0.77 0.14 -17.19
CA GLU A 118 -0.13 0.92 -18.25
C GLU A 118 1.19 0.31 -18.73
N LEU A 119 1.61 -0.81 -18.13
CA LEU A 119 2.92 -1.41 -18.34
C LEU A 119 2.79 -2.74 -19.10
N PRO A 120 3.74 -3.07 -19.98
CA PRO A 120 3.77 -4.35 -20.68
C PRO A 120 4.32 -5.45 -19.73
N VAL A 121 3.50 -5.87 -18.76
CA VAL A 121 3.87 -6.91 -17.79
C VAL A 121 3.91 -8.27 -18.49
N ARG A 122 5.11 -8.86 -18.60
CA ARG A 122 5.37 -10.16 -19.23
C ARG A 122 5.27 -11.31 -18.23
N GLU A 123 5.95 -11.16 -17.09
CA GLU A 123 6.00 -12.16 -16.03
C GLU A 123 5.74 -11.49 -14.68
N GLY A 124 5.22 -12.26 -13.72
CA GLY A 124 5.02 -11.78 -12.36
C GLY A 124 5.31 -12.86 -11.34
N TYR A 125 5.80 -12.43 -10.18
CA TYR A 125 6.21 -13.31 -9.10
C TYR A 125 5.77 -12.76 -7.75
N VAL A 126 5.33 -13.63 -6.86
CA VAL A 126 5.03 -13.30 -5.46
C VAL A 126 5.96 -14.11 -4.56
N LEU A 127 6.53 -13.45 -3.55
CA LEU A 127 7.17 -14.15 -2.44
C LEU A 127 6.11 -14.46 -1.39
N SER A 128 5.98 -15.73 -1.03
CA SER A 128 5.05 -16.20 0.00
C SER A 128 5.81 -16.96 1.07
N GLY A 129 5.40 -16.84 2.33
CA GLY A 129 5.84 -17.78 3.36
C GLY A 129 5.46 -19.22 2.97
N LEU A 130 6.31 -20.18 3.34
CA LEU A 130 6.03 -21.62 3.20
C LEU A 130 5.05 -22.12 4.25
N ASP A 131 5.04 -21.49 5.42
CA ASP A 131 4.03 -21.72 6.45
C ASP A 131 2.90 -20.68 6.30
N PRO A 132 1.69 -21.10 5.88
CA PRO A 132 0.56 -20.20 5.75
C PRO A 132 -0.07 -19.83 7.10
N ALA A 133 0.44 -20.33 8.23
CA ALA A 133 -0.08 -19.99 9.54
C ALA A 133 0.09 -18.49 9.84
N PHE A 134 -1.01 -17.75 9.70
CA PHE A 134 -1.09 -16.38 10.19
C PHE A 134 -1.26 -16.41 11.70
N ILE A 135 -0.19 -16.12 12.44
CA ILE A 135 -0.32 -15.85 13.88
C ILE A 135 -1.02 -14.49 13.99
N ALA A 136 -2.30 -14.51 14.38
CA ALA A 136 -2.98 -13.28 14.74
C ALA A 136 -2.14 -12.56 15.80
N PRO A 137 -1.83 -11.26 15.63
CA PRO A 137 -1.04 -10.54 16.61
C PRO A 137 -1.74 -10.63 17.97
N THR A 138 -1.21 -11.44 18.88
CA THR A 138 -1.64 -11.51 20.27
C THR A 138 -1.00 -10.36 21.04
N SER A 139 -1.26 -9.13 20.59
CA SER A 139 -0.93 -7.97 21.41
C SER A 139 -1.97 -7.90 22.52
N PRO A 140 -1.57 -7.79 23.80
CA PRO A 140 -2.52 -7.51 24.87
C PRO A 140 -3.34 -6.25 24.53
N PRO A 141 -4.54 -6.07 25.13
CA PRO A 141 -5.34 -4.88 24.87
C PRO A 141 -4.54 -3.63 25.25
N LEU A 142 -3.99 -2.97 24.23
CA LEU A 142 -3.30 -1.70 24.39
C LEU A 142 -4.36 -0.62 24.49
N GLN A 143 -4.39 0.09 25.62
CA GLN A 143 -5.22 1.27 25.79
C GLN A 143 -4.62 2.39 24.96
N LEU A 144 -5.17 2.60 23.77
CA LEU A 144 -4.74 3.62 22.83
C LEU A 144 -5.61 4.85 22.99
N ARG A 145 -4.99 6.04 22.91
CA ARG A 145 -5.70 7.32 23.00
C ARG A 145 -5.04 8.38 22.16
N GLY A 146 -5.80 9.04 21.30
CA GLY A 146 -5.40 10.18 20.49
C GLY A 146 -6.52 11.19 20.34
N THR A 147 -6.39 12.11 19.39
CA THR A 147 -7.40 13.13 19.10
C THR A 147 -7.57 13.36 17.61
N VAL A 148 -8.77 13.73 17.19
CA VAL A 148 -9.04 14.24 15.84
C VAL A 148 -8.44 15.64 15.69
N VAL A 149 -7.64 15.85 14.66
CA VAL A 149 -7.04 17.16 14.34
C VAL A 149 -7.61 17.80 13.08
N GLU A 150 -8.14 17.01 12.15
CA GLU A 150 -8.82 17.52 10.96
C GLU A 150 -9.90 16.53 10.49
N ILE A 151 -10.97 17.09 9.93
CA ILE A 151 -12.02 16.34 9.23
C ILE A 151 -12.10 16.88 7.81
N ALA A 152 -12.05 16.00 6.83
CA ALA A 152 -12.12 16.35 5.41
C ALA A 152 -13.10 15.46 4.66
N LEU A 153 -13.95 16.07 3.83
CA LEU A 153 -14.98 15.38 3.05
C LEU A 153 -14.79 15.65 1.56
N ALA A 154 -15.28 14.76 0.72
CA ALA A 154 -15.44 15.06 -0.70
C ALA A 154 -16.75 14.49 -1.23
N GLU A 155 -17.56 15.33 -1.85
CA GLU A 155 -18.89 14.97 -2.33
C GLU A 155 -18.86 14.03 -3.55
N GLN A 156 -17.80 14.10 -4.36
CA GLN A 156 -17.67 13.34 -5.61
C GLN A 156 -16.41 12.47 -5.65
N ALA A 157 -16.46 11.36 -6.39
CA ALA A 157 -15.28 10.58 -6.76
C ALA A 157 -14.20 11.50 -7.32
N THR A 158 -12.97 11.34 -6.85
CA THR A 158 -11.79 12.12 -7.28
C THR A 158 -11.86 13.65 -7.07
N GLY A 159 -13.00 14.19 -6.62
CA GLY A 159 -13.19 15.61 -6.34
C GLY A 159 -12.26 16.15 -5.24
N ALA A 160 -12.23 17.48 -5.11
CA ALA A 160 -11.47 18.17 -4.09
C ALA A 160 -11.96 17.80 -2.69
N MET A 161 -11.01 17.66 -1.75
CA MET A 161 -11.31 17.47 -0.34
C MET A 161 -11.56 18.84 0.29
N ARG A 162 -12.60 18.96 1.10
CA ARG A 162 -12.96 20.17 1.85
C ARG A 162 -12.89 19.88 3.33
N THR A 163 -12.17 20.71 4.06
CA THR A 163 -12.10 20.64 5.52
C THR A 163 -13.39 21.17 6.16
N VAL A 164 -13.80 20.54 7.25
CA VAL A 164 -14.99 20.90 8.04
C VAL A 164 -14.69 20.78 9.53
N ASP A 165 -15.38 21.57 10.36
CA ASP A 165 -15.18 21.51 11.82
C ASP A 165 -15.88 20.29 12.45
N HIS A 166 -16.92 19.78 11.80
CA HIS A 166 -17.71 18.64 12.23
C HIS A 166 -18.31 17.88 11.04
N ALA A 167 -18.63 16.61 11.26
CA ALA A 167 -19.33 15.76 10.29
C ALA A 167 -20.26 14.77 10.99
N ARG A 168 -21.42 14.51 10.39
CA ARG A 168 -22.36 13.48 10.88
C ARG A 168 -21.94 12.11 10.38
N ALA A 169 -21.65 11.19 11.29
CA ALA A 169 -21.43 9.78 10.99
C ALA A 169 -22.77 9.02 10.97
N LEU A 170 -22.94 8.19 9.96
CA LEU A 170 -24.10 7.33 9.72
C LEU A 170 -23.63 5.88 9.76
N ALA A 171 -24.23 5.08 10.64
CA ALA A 171 -23.87 3.69 10.85
C ALA A 171 -23.98 2.88 9.54
N ASN A 172 -22.94 2.09 9.25
CA ASN A 172 -22.82 1.25 8.05
C ASN A 172 -22.93 2.04 6.72
N ARG A 173 -22.66 3.34 6.75
CA ARG A 173 -22.78 4.23 5.58
C ARG A 173 -21.59 5.16 5.44
N GLY A 174 -21.03 5.67 6.54
CA GLY A 174 -19.93 6.64 6.52
C GLY A 174 -20.37 8.05 6.89
N LEU A 175 -19.68 9.06 6.38
CA LEU A 175 -19.96 10.46 6.72
C LEU A 175 -21.00 11.08 5.77
N GLU A 176 -21.98 11.77 6.34
CA GLU A 176 -22.96 12.54 5.56
C GLU A 176 -22.25 13.55 4.65
N SER A 177 -22.74 13.67 3.42
CA SER A 177 -22.14 14.48 2.34
C SER A 177 -20.76 14.04 1.84
N ASP A 178 -20.24 12.89 2.29
CA ASP A 178 -19.07 12.27 1.67
C ASP A 178 -19.47 11.27 0.57
N ARG A 179 -18.62 11.18 -0.45
CA ARG A 179 -18.75 10.28 -1.60
C ARG A 179 -18.97 8.82 -1.19
N TYR A 180 -18.40 8.36 -0.08
CA TYR A 180 -18.55 6.97 0.34
C TYR A 180 -19.93 6.68 0.91
N ALA A 181 -20.55 7.64 1.61
CA ALA A 181 -21.96 7.53 2.04
C ALA A 181 -22.93 7.53 0.87
N ALA A 182 -22.57 8.18 -0.24
CA ALA A 182 -23.31 8.15 -1.50
C ALA A 182 -22.98 6.94 -2.39
N LYS A 183 -22.07 6.04 -1.97
CA LYS A 183 -21.52 4.95 -2.80
C LYS A 183 -20.96 5.43 -4.15
N ALA A 184 -20.52 6.69 -4.21
CA ALA A 184 -20.08 7.39 -5.41
C ALA A 184 -18.56 7.62 -5.44
N GLY A 185 -17.80 6.90 -4.61
CA GLY A 185 -16.34 6.96 -4.58
C GLY A 185 -15.67 6.01 -5.58
N THR A 186 -14.36 6.16 -5.78
CA THR A 186 -13.55 5.17 -6.52
C THR A 186 -13.26 3.92 -5.67
N PHE A 187 -13.44 4.05 -4.36
CA PHE A 187 -13.41 2.98 -3.37
C PHE A 187 -14.84 2.72 -2.87
N THR A 188 -15.70 2.22 -3.76
CA THR A 188 -17.08 1.81 -3.42
C THR A 188 -17.11 0.29 -3.22
N PRO A 189 -17.86 -0.23 -2.24
CA PRO A 189 -17.97 -1.66 -2.00
C PRO A 189 -18.55 -2.39 -3.23
N ALA A 190 -17.96 -3.53 -3.58
CA ALA A 190 -18.44 -4.37 -4.68
C ALA A 190 -19.74 -5.13 -4.34
N SER A 191 -20.07 -5.21 -3.05
CA SER A 191 -21.27 -5.87 -2.53
C SER A 191 -21.73 -5.19 -1.25
N GLU A 192 -23.01 -5.35 -0.90
CA GLU A 192 -23.57 -4.76 0.33
C GLU A 192 -22.98 -5.35 1.63
N THR A 193 -22.31 -6.49 1.55
CA THR A 193 -21.66 -7.15 2.70
C THR A 193 -20.20 -6.74 2.88
N SER A 194 -19.64 -5.93 1.98
CA SER A 194 -18.26 -5.47 2.07
C SER A 194 -18.04 -4.54 3.26
N ARG A 195 -16.90 -4.69 3.94
CA ARG A 195 -16.53 -3.96 5.17
C ARG A 195 -15.30 -3.07 4.97
N GLY A 196 -15.19 -2.03 5.76
CA GLY A 196 -14.09 -1.06 5.79
C GLY A 196 -14.23 0.01 4.70
N TYR A 197 -15.45 0.45 4.41
CA TYR A 197 -15.75 1.46 3.38
C TYR A 197 -16.39 2.73 3.94
N ASP A 198 -16.76 2.75 5.21
CA ASP A 198 -17.53 3.84 5.80
C ASP A 198 -16.65 5.05 6.12
N LEU A 199 -15.45 4.81 6.63
CA LEU A 199 -14.57 5.86 7.14
C LEU A 199 -13.10 5.54 6.91
N THR A 200 -12.30 6.57 6.64
CA THR A 200 -10.85 6.47 6.49
C THR A 200 -10.12 7.41 7.43
N LEU A 201 -9.15 6.90 8.16
CA LEU A 201 -8.32 7.64 9.12
C LEU A 201 -6.86 7.67 8.65
N ILE A 202 -6.10 8.67 9.06
CA ILE A 202 -4.63 8.72 8.92
C ILE A 202 -4.00 9.50 10.07
N GLU A 203 -2.78 9.12 10.44
CA GLU A 203 -2.00 9.79 11.47
C GLU A 203 -1.40 11.09 10.91
N ALA A 204 -1.56 12.20 11.65
CA ALA A 204 -0.94 13.47 11.35
C ALA A 204 0.59 13.32 11.30
N GLU A 205 1.15 12.49 12.16
CA GLU A 205 2.57 12.15 12.23
C GLU A 205 3.09 11.57 10.91
N VAL A 206 2.27 10.79 10.20
CA VAL A 206 2.63 10.28 8.87
C VAL A 206 2.74 11.42 7.87
N ILE A 207 1.74 12.31 7.84
CA ILE A 207 1.70 13.41 6.87
C ILE A 207 2.79 14.45 7.18
N ASP A 208 2.98 14.80 8.45
CA ASP A 208 3.98 15.75 8.93
C ASP A 208 5.42 15.27 8.62
N SER A 209 5.64 13.94 8.60
CA SER A 209 6.95 13.33 8.29
C SER A 209 7.17 13.01 6.82
N LEU A 210 6.16 13.22 5.95
CA LEU A 210 6.21 12.82 4.55
C LEU A 210 7.16 13.72 3.77
N MET A 211 8.24 13.13 3.24
CA MET A 211 9.21 13.84 2.40
C MET A 211 8.99 13.48 0.94
N LEU A 212 8.31 14.35 0.19
CA LEU A 212 8.08 14.12 -1.23
C LEU A 212 9.25 14.65 -2.08
N PRO A 213 9.37 14.20 -3.34
CA PRO A 213 10.34 14.75 -4.28
C PRO A 213 10.33 16.28 -4.28
N GLU A 214 11.51 16.88 -4.42
CA GLU A 214 11.71 18.33 -4.43
C GLU A 214 11.36 19.03 -3.10
N GLY A 215 11.20 18.28 -2.01
CA GLY A 215 10.91 18.82 -0.68
C GLY A 215 9.48 19.31 -0.53
N ARG A 216 8.56 18.86 -1.40
CA ARG A 216 7.14 19.22 -1.30
C ARG A 216 6.51 18.58 -0.05
N CYS A 217 5.73 19.36 0.68
CA CYS A 217 4.82 18.86 1.70
C CYS A 217 3.39 18.79 1.15
N ILE A 218 2.56 17.91 1.70
CA ILE A 218 1.12 17.89 1.43
C ILE A 218 0.35 18.28 2.69
N GLY A 219 -0.79 18.96 2.50
CA GLY A 219 -1.74 19.19 3.57
C GLY A 219 -2.50 17.93 3.99
N TYR A 220 -3.17 18.00 5.12
CA TYR A 220 -3.99 16.92 5.67
C TYR A 220 -5.11 16.48 4.73
N ALA A 221 -5.90 17.42 4.21
CA ALA A 221 -6.90 17.15 3.19
C ALA A 221 -6.32 16.53 1.89
N GLU A 222 -5.07 16.85 1.53
CA GLU A 222 -4.41 16.23 0.36
C GLU A 222 -4.12 14.75 0.57
N ALA A 223 -4.09 14.21 1.80
CA ALA A 223 -4.00 12.76 2.03
C ALA A 223 -5.27 12.00 1.61
N ARG A 224 -6.37 12.71 1.33
CA ARG A 224 -7.66 12.16 0.90
C ARG A 224 -8.23 11.12 1.86
N ARG A 225 -8.10 11.40 3.16
CA ARG A 225 -8.67 10.61 4.26
C ARG A 225 -9.72 11.45 4.97
N ASN A 226 -10.70 10.80 5.57
CA ASN A 226 -11.81 11.52 6.17
C ASN A 226 -11.42 12.18 7.50
N ILE A 227 -10.61 11.49 8.29
CA ILE A 227 -10.21 11.92 9.63
C ILE A 227 -8.70 11.88 9.73
N VAL A 228 -8.11 12.97 10.20
CA VAL A 228 -6.71 12.99 10.62
C VAL A 228 -6.65 12.92 12.14
N THR A 229 -5.90 11.96 12.67
CA THR A 229 -5.71 11.74 14.11
C THR A 229 -4.29 12.11 14.53
N ARG A 230 -4.09 12.38 15.82
CA ARG A 230 -2.77 12.59 16.41
C ARG A 230 -2.65 11.80 17.72
N GLY A 231 -1.48 11.23 17.96
CA GLY A 231 -1.14 10.52 19.20
C GLY A 231 -1.70 9.10 19.32
N ILE A 232 -2.17 8.49 18.23
CA ILE A 232 -2.71 7.13 18.22
C ILE A 232 -2.13 6.31 17.07
N ASP A 233 -1.70 5.08 17.37
CA ASP A 233 -1.30 4.09 16.37
C ASP A 233 -2.55 3.49 15.73
N LEU A 234 -2.84 3.90 14.50
CA LEU A 234 -4.02 3.41 13.77
C LEU A 234 -3.84 1.98 13.28
N ASN A 235 -2.60 1.53 13.04
CA ASN A 235 -2.34 0.16 12.59
C ASN A 235 -2.69 -0.84 13.70
N ALA A 236 -2.43 -0.48 14.96
CA ALA A 236 -2.79 -1.27 16.13
C ALA A 236 -4.31 -1.39 16.37
N LEU A 237 -5.14 -0.59 15.69
CA LEU A 237 -6.61 -0.67 15.76
C LEU A 237 -7.22 -1.68 14.78
N VAL A 238 -6.43 -2.34 13.91
CA VAL A 238 -6.95 -3.38 13.02
C VAL A 238 -7.54 -4.54 13.84
N GLY A 239 -8.81 -4.87 13.55
CA GLY A 239 -9.59 -5.89 14.25
C GLY A 239 -10.15 -5.46 15.60
N ARG A 240 -10.01 -4.20 16.01
CA ARG A 240 -10.44 -3.68 17.32
C ARG A 240 -11.54 -2.66 17.20
N ARG A 241 -12.44 -2.60 18.19
CA ARG A 241 -13.36 -1.48 18.31
C ARG A 241 -12.66 -0.31 19.00
N PHE A 242 -13.16 0.87 18.69
CA PHE A 242 -12.70 2.11 19.28
C PHE A 242 -13.80 3.15 19.13
N GLN A 243 -13.67 4.26 19.82
CA GLN A 243 -14.54 5.43 19.68
C GLN A 243 -13.77 6.59 19.06
N VAL A 244 -14.48 7.37 18.25
CA VAL A 244 -14.10 8.73 17.86
C VAL A 244 -15.19 9.66 18.38
N GLY A 245 -14.90 10.42 19.43
CA GLY A 245 -15.93 11.16 20.16
C GLY A 245 -16.96 10.20 20.75
N THR A 246 -18.20 10.26 20.26
CA THR A 246 -19.30 9.36 20.67
C THR A 246 -19.60 8.26 19.65
N VAL A 247 -18.93 8.26 18.50
CA VAL A 247 -19.15 7.31 17.41
C VAL A 247 -18.31 6.07 17.64
N GLU A 248 -18.96 4.90 17.64
CA GLU A 248 -18.28 3.61 17.71
C GLU A 248 -17.82 3.16 16.32
N CYS A 249 -16.61 2.65 16.26
CA CYS A 249 -15.91 2.29 15.06
C CYS A 249 -15.28 0.90 15.20
N LEU A 250 -15.07 0.21 14.07
CA LEU A 250 -14.28 -1.02 13.99
C LEU A 250 -13.16 -0.84 12.96
N GLY A 251 -11.90 -1.00 13.38
CA GLY A 251 -10.77 -1.00 12.47
C GLY A 251 -10.75 -2.28 11.63
N GLN A 252 -10.79 -2.16 10.31
CA GLN A 252 -10.89 -3.30 9.40
C GLN A 252 -9.53 -3.71 8.84
N ARG A 253 -8.81 -2.77 8.23
CA ARG A 253 -7.52 -3.02 7.57
C ARG A 253 -6.79 -1.73 7.27
N LEU A 254 -5.51 -1.85 6.99
CA LEU A 254 -4.69 -0.73 6.54
C LEU A 254 -5.25 -0.13 5.24
N CYS A 255 -5.19 1.19 5.16
CA CYS A 255 -5.55 1.95 3.97
C CYS A 255 -4.33 2.11 3.06
N GLU A 256 -3.80 0.97 2.61
CA GLU A 256 -2.59 0.90 1.79
C GLU A 256 -2.69 1.80 0.55
N PRO A 257 -1.60 2.51 0.19
CA PRO A 257 -1.57 3.37 -0.96
C PRO A 257 -1.65 2.56 -2.26
N CYS A 258 -2.15 3.20 -3.30
CA CYS A 258 -2.26 2.62 -4.64
C CYS A 258 -1.95 3.67 -5.70
N SER A 259 -1.70 3.25 -6.93
CA SER A 259 -1.32 4.16 -8.02
C SER A 259 -2.39 5.22 -8.32
N HIS A 260 -3.66 4.91 -8.05
CA HIS A 260 -4.74 5.89 -8.14
C HIS A 260 -4.63 7.01 -7.10
N LEU A 261 -4.23 6.71 -5.86
CA LEU A 261 -4.04 7.71 -4.80
C LEU A 261 -2.90 8.66 -5.17
N GLU A 262 -1.78 8.12 -5.64
CA GLU A 262 -0.61 8.90 -6.04
C GLU A 262 -0.94 9.91 -7.14
N ARG A 263 -1.68 9.47 -8.17
CA ARG A 263 -2.13 10.35 -9.25
C ARG A 263 -3.03 11.50 -8.79
N LEU A 264 -3.79 11.31 -7.72
CA LEU A 264 -4.68 12.35 -7.17
C LEU A 264 -4.00 13.26 -6.15
N THR A 265 -2.79 12.93 -5.71
CA THR A 265 -2.06 13.65 -4.65
C THR A 265 -0.80 14.26 -5.22
N THR A 266 0.30 13.53 -5.22
CA THR A 266 1.59 13.95 -5.75
C THR A 266 2.42 12.71 -6.08
N LYS A 267 3.20 12.76 -7.15
CA LYS A 267 4.12 11.67 -7.52
C LYS A 267 5.13 11.40 -6.39
N GLY A 268 5.34 10.13 -6.07
CA GLY A 268 6.23 9.69 -5.00
C GLY A 268 5.52 9.40 -3.67
N THR A 269 4.23 9.76 -3.51
CA THR A 269 3.49 9.48 -2.27
C THR A 269 3.26 7.99 -2.05
N LEU A 270 3.24 7.17 -3.11
CA LEU A 270 2.90 5.75 -3.00
C LEU A 270 3.90 5.01 -2.11
N ARG A 271 5.21 5.22 -2.34
CA ARG A 271 6.28 4.53 -1.63
C ARG A 271 6.33 4.92 -0.15
N GLU A 272 6.23 6.22 0.14
CA GLU A 272 6.31 6.76 1.51
C GLU A 272 5.14 6.36 2.41
N LEU A 273 3.99 6.02 1.82
CA LEU A 273 2.77 5.65 2.54
C LEU A 273 2.59 4.14 2.72
N ILE A 274 3.50 3.30 2.24
CA ILE A 274 3.37 1.84 2.39
C ILE A 274 3.33 1.49 3.88
N HIS A 275 2.29 0.74 4.29
CA HIS A 275 1.98 0.39 5.68
C HIS A 275 1.70 1.58 6.62
N ARG A 276 1.62 2.79 6.08
CA ARG A 276 1.42 4.05 6.80
C ARG A 276 0.27 4.88 6.22
N GLY A 277 -0.43 4.35 5.22
CA GLY A 277 -1.53 5.02 4.53
C GLY A 277 -2.81 5.21 5.36
N GLY A 278 -2.79 4.80 6.64
CA GLY A 278 -3.88 4.95 7.59
C GLY A 278 -4.77 3.72 7.73
N LEU A 279 -5.99 3.91 8.22
CA LEU A 279 -6.91 2.82 8.60
C LEU A 279 -8.26 2.96 7.88
N ARG A 280 -8.79 1.82 7.44
CA ARG A 280 -10.16 1.67 6.93
C ARG A 280 -11.05 1.15 8.05
N VAL A 281 -12.21 1.78 8.19
CA VAL A 281 -13.05 1.67 9.37
C VAL A 281 -14.51 1.48 8.97
N ASP A 282 -15.23 0.65 9.75
CA ASP A 282 -16.69 0.63 9.75
C ASP A 282 -17.23 1.54 10.85
N VAL A 283 -18.28 2.28 10.53
CA VAL A 283 -19.01 3.11 11.50
C VAL A 283 -20.14 2.26 12.07
N LEU A 284 -20.10 1.99 13.37
CA LEU A 284 -21.04 1.08 14.05
C LEU A 284 -22.23 1.82 14.65
N SER A 285 -22.09 3.10 15.00
CA SER A 285 -23.17 3.92 15.56
C SER A 285 -23.27 5.29 14.87
N ASP A 286 -24.48 5.85 14.88
CA ASP A 286 -24.68 7.22 14.42
C ASP A 286 -24.12 8.21 15.45
N GLY A 287 -23.58 9.33 14.96
CA GLY A 287 -23.10 10.39 15.86
C GLY A 287 -22.51 11.57 15.11
N GLU A 288 -22.04 12.56 15.85
CA GLU A 288 -21.35 13.73 15.30
C GLU A 288 -19.88 13.64 15.68
N LEU A 289 -19.00 13.78 14.69
CA LEU A 289 -17.56 13.88 14.84
C LEU A 289 -17.14 15.34 14.79
N LYS A 290 -16.21 15.75 15.64
CA LYS A 290 -15.67 17.12 15.72
C LYS A 290 -14.15 17.11 15.80
N ILE A 291 -13.54 18.19 15.31
CA ILE A 291 -12.13 18.45 15.61
C ILE A 291 -11.95 18.52 17.14
N GLY A 292 -10.92 17.86 17.64
CA GLY A 292 -10.63 17.73 19.07
C GLY A 292 -11.27 16.51 19.75
N ASP A 293 -12.13 15.75 19.06
CA ASP A 293 -12.70 14.53 19.61
C ASP A 293 -11.61 13.52 20.00
N VAL A 294 -11.81 12.87 21.15
CA VAL A 294 -10.91 11.81 21.62
C VAL A 294 -11.11 10.58 20.75
N VAL A 295 -10.01 9.97 20.33
CA VAL A 295 -9.99 8.63 19.73
C VAL A 295 -9.45 7.65 20.76
N GLN A 296 -10.19 6.59 21.08
CA GLN A 296 -9.73 5.64 22.09
C GLN A 296 -10.30 4.22 21.92
N THR A 297 -9.53 3.21 22.27
CA THR A 297 -10.00 1.81 22.36
C THR A 297 -11.08 1.66 23.43
N ILE A 298 -12.05 0.76 23.20
CA ILE A 298 -13.16 0.52 24.16
C ILE A 298 -13.24 -0.94 24.62
N ASP A 299 -12.26 -1.75 24.23
CA ASP A 299 -12.18 -3.20 24.34
C ASP A 299 -10.73 -3.66 24.56
#